data_AF-A0A0J7K2X4-F1
#
_entry.id   AF-A0A0J7K2X4-F1
#
_cell.length_a   1.000
_cell.length_b   1.000
_cell.length_c   1.000
_cell.angle_alpha   90.00
_cell.angle_beta   90.00
_cell.angle_gamma   90.00
#
_symmetry.space_group_name_H-M   'P 1'
#
loop_
_entity.id
_entity.type
_entity.pdbx_description
1 polymer ?
#
loop_
_entity_poly.entity_id
_entity_poly.type
_entity_poly.pdbx_seq_one_letter_code
_entity_poly.pdbx_strand_id
1 'polypeptide(L)'
;MQDFNIAAEWHFFPTSHGKGPCDGLGGTLKRLAARASLQRIDNPIQTPKELFLWATEALPNIHCNYFTTNQYNQEEEKLTPRFQLSKTVKGTLNYHCVIPATLTTLHVKLFSLSEKVTVVKIMK
;
A
#
# COMPACT_ATOMS: atom_id res chain seq x y z
N MET A 1 13.59 6.76 -15.45
CA MET A 1 13.49 7.24 -14.06
C MET A 1 13.27 6.00 -13.20
N GLN A 2 14.28 5.61 -12.43
CA GLN A 2 14.38 4.30 -11.78
C GLN A 2 14.47 4.57 -10.26
N ASP A 3 13.38 5.10 -9.71
CA ASP A 3 13.41 5.78 -8.40
C ASP A 3 13.55 4.83 -7.22
N PHE A 4 12.98 3.63 -7.35
CA PHE A 4 12.87 2.66 -6.25
C PHE A 4 13.39 1.28 -6.63
N ASN A 5 13.93 1.14 -7.85
CA ASN A 5 14.38 -0.12 -8.43
C ASN A 5 13.37 -1.28 -8.29
N ILE A 6 12.07 -0.96 -8.30
CA ILE A 6 10.96 -1.92 -8.23
C ILE A 6 10.07 -1.79 -9.46
N ALA A 7 9.64 -2.93 -9.99
CA ALA A 7 8.53 -2.99 -10.92
C ALA A 7 7.23 -2.91 -10.12
N ALA A 8 6.43 -1.86 -10.35
CA ALA A 8 5.15 -1.69 -9.69
C ALA A 8 4.02 -1.98 -10.68
N GLU A 9 3.23 -3.01 -10.39
CA GLU A 9 1.99 -3.31 -11.09
C GLU A 9 0.82 -3.07 -10.15
N TRP A 10 -0.29 -2.56 -10.68
CA TRP A 10 -1.51 -2.39 -9.93
C TRP A 10 -2.59 -3.33 -10.45
N HIS A 11 -3.17 -4.12 -9.56
CA HIS A 11 -4.23 -5.09 -9.85
C HIS A 11 -5.41 -4.84 -8.90
N PHE A 12 -6.60 -4.67 -9.46
CA PHE A 12 -7.85 -4.47 -8.75
C PHE A 12 -8.54 -5.81 -8.54
N PHE A 13 -8.84 -6.21 -7.29
CA PHE A 13 -9.44 -7.51 -7.00
C PHE A 13 -10.92 -7.38 -6.57
N PRO A 14 -11.89 -7.62 -7.47
CA PRO A 14 -13.32 -7.49 -7.17
C PRO A 14 -13.87 -8.65 -6.32
N THR A 15 -13.27 -9.85 -6.41
CA THR A 15 -13.81 -11.09 -5.82
C THR A 15 -13.77 -11.13 -4.28
N SER A 16 -13.06 -10.21 -3.63
CA SER A 16 -12.94 -10.12 -2.17
C SER A 16 -13.51 -8.81 -1.60
N HIS A 17 -14.41 -8.14 -2.32
CA HIS A 17 -14.85 -6.76 -2.00
C HIS A 17 -13.67 -5.78 -1.85
N GLY A 18 -12.62 -5.95 -2.66
CA GLY A 18 -11.40 -5.15 -2.57
C GLY A 18 -10.46 -5.53 -1.41
N LYS A 19 -10.73 -6.59 -0.64
CA LYS A 19 -9.86 -7.06 0.44
C LYS A 19 -8.78 -8.01 -0.09
N GLY A 20 -7.52 -7.64 0.03
CA GLY A 20 -6.36 -8.44 -0.34
C GLY A 20 -5.67 -9.11 0.85
N PRO A 21 -4.55 -9.82 0.62
CA PRO A 21 -3.70 -10.37 1.68
C PRO A 21 -3.28 -9.32 2.72
N CYS A 22 -3.05 -8.07 2.29
CA CYS A 22 -2.73 -6.94 3.17
C CYS A 22 -3.82 -6.66 4.20
N ASP A 23 -5.10 -6.79 3.83
CA ASP A 23 -6.23 -6.62 4.75
C ASP A 23 -6.27 -7.74 5.80
N GLY A 24 -5.91 -8.97 5.41
CA GLY A 24 -5.78 -10.11 6.32
C GLY A 24 -4.70 -9.89 7.37
N LEU A 25 -3.52 -9.42 6.95
CA LEU A 25 -2.42 -9.07 7.86
C LEU A 25 -2.81 -7.93 8.81
N GLY A 26 -3.34 -6.83 8.25
CA GLY A 26 -3.77 -5.68 9.05
C GLY A 26 -4.92 -6.01 10.00
N GLY A 27 -5.88 -6.82 9.56
CA GLY A 27 -6.99 -7.30 10.39
C GLY A 27 -6.52 -8.19 11.54
N THR A 28 -5.58 -9.10 11.26
CA THR A 28 -4.99 -9.99 12.28
C THR A 28 -4.22 -9.19 13.32
N LEU A 29 -3.34 -8.28 12.91
CA LEU A 29 -2.58 -7.42 13.81
C LEU A 29 -3.51 -6.59 14.70
N LYS A 30 -4.48 -5.88 14.10
CA LYS A 30 -5.45 -5.05 14.85
C LYS A 30 -6.25 -5.85 15.87
N ARG A 31 -6.77 -7.01 15.47
CA ARG A 31 -7.57 -7.87 16.36
C ARG A 31 -6.74 -8.37 17.55
N LEU A 32 -5.52 -8.84 17.29
CA LEU A 32 -4.65 -9.37 18.34
C LEU A 32 -4.16 -8.25 19.28
N ALA A 33 -3.82 -7.08 18.74
CA ALA A 33 -3.42 -5.91 19.52
C ALA A 33 -4.55 -5.44 20.44
N ALA A 34 -5.77 -5.32 19.91
CA ALA A 34 -6.94 -4.92 20.70
C ALA A 34 -7.20 -5.89 21.84
N ARG A 35 -7.15 -7.21 21.56
CA ARG A 35 -7.29 -8.24 22.60
C ARG A 35 -6.19 -8.15 23.66
N ALA A 36 -4.94 -8.00 23.26
CA ALA A 36 -3.82 -7.86 24.19
C ALA A 36 -3.94 -6.59 25.04
N SER A 37 -4.37 -5.47 24.46
CA SER A 37 -4.60 -4.22 25.17
C SER A 37 -5.70 -4.37 26.23
N LEU A 38 -6.83 -5.00 25.88
CA LEU A 38 -7.94 -5.25 26.81
C LEU A 38 -7.61 -6.23 27.94
N GLN A 39 -6.64 -7.13 27.73
CA GLN A 39 -6.21 -8.11 28.74
C GLN A 39 -5.15 -7.55 29.70
N ARG A 40 -4.55 -6.39 29.41
CA ARG A 40 -3.57 -5.71 30.26
C ARG A 40 -4.27 -4.66 31.11
N ILE A 41 -4.61 -5.02 32.36
CA ILE A 41 -5.35 -4.14 33.28
C ILE A 41 -4.58 -2.86 33.59
N ASP A 42 -3.28 -2.97 33.89
CA ASP A 42 -2.47 -1.82 34.36
C ASP A 42 -1.68 -1.12 33.25
N ASN A 43 -1.49 -1.77 32.10
CA ASN A 43 -0.65 -1.24 31.02
C ASN A 43 -1.21 -1.60 29.63
N PRO A 44 -2.40 -1.09 29.27
CA PRO A 44 -2.95 -1.28 27.94
C PRO A 44 -2.05 -0.63 26.88
N ILE A 45 -2.15 -1.09 25.64
CA ILE A 45 -1.44 -0.48 24.51
C ILE A 45 -2.15 0.85 24.19
N GLN A 46 -1.48 1.97 24.41
CA GLN A 46 -2.03 3.32 24.26
C GLN A 46 -1.30 4.16 23.22
N THR A 47 -0.03 3.85 22.92
CA THR A 47 0.76 4.61 21.95
C THR A 47 1.12 3.81 20.70
N PRO A 48 1.36 4.47 19.54
CA PRO A 48 1.84 3.79 18.35
C PRO A 48 3.17 3.04 18.56
N LYS A 49 4.04 3.57 19.44
CA LYS A 49 5.32 2.95 19.78
C LYS A 49 5.11 1.66 20.58
N GLU A 50 4.21 1.66 21.56
CA GLU A 50 3.84 0.45 22.31
C GLU A 50 3.21 -0.60 21.40
N LEU A 51 2.34 -0.19 20.48
CA LEU A 51 1.75 -1.09 19.49
C LEU A 51 2.83 -1.75 18.63
N PHE A 52 3.81 -0.98 18.15
CA PHE A 52 4.93 -1.48 17.37
C PHE A 52 5.79 -2.48 18.15
N LEU A 53 6.17 -2.13 19.39
CA LEU A 53 6.97 -2.99 20.25
C LEU A 53 6.24 -4.32 20.52
N TRP A 54 4.97 -4.23 20.91
CA TRP A 54 4.14 -5.41 21.12
C TRP A 54 4.00 -6.26 19.86
N ALA A 55 3.73 -5.66 18.71
CA ALA A 55 3.51 -6.39 17.46
C ALA A 55 4.78 -7.13 17.01
N THR A 56 5.94 -6.49 17.15
CA THR A 56 7.24 -7.07 16.78
C THR A 56 7.58 -8.29 17.64
N GLU A 57 7.22 -8.26 18.92
CA GLU A 57 7.41 -9.38 19.85
C GLU A 57 6.37 -10.50 19.65
N ALA A 58 5.09 -10.13 19.59
CA ALA A 58 3.98 -11.08 19.59
C ALA A 58 3.72 -11.73 18.22
N LEU A 59 4.16 -11.11 17.12
CA LEU A 59 3.91 -11.54 15.75
C LEU A 59 5.22 -11.71 14.98
N PRO A 60 6.08 -12.69 15.33
CA PRO A 60 7.42 -12.84 14.75
C PRO A 60 7.41 -13.08 13.23
N ASN A 61 6.30 -13.57 12.69
CA ASN A 61 6.12 -13.80 11.25
C ASN A 61 5.63 -12.55 10.49
N ILE A 62 5.38 -11.43 11.20
CA ILE A 62 4.95 -10.16 10.60
C ILE A 62 6.03 -9.13 10.89
N HIS A 63 6.71 -8.67 9.85
CA HIS A 63 7.67 -7.59 9.97
C HIS A 63 6.95 -6.26 10.10
N CYS A 64 6.99 -5.66 11.29
CA CYS A 64 6.46 -4.33 11.56
C CYS A 64 7.57 -3.28 11.43
N ASN A 65 7.23 -2.11 10.91
CA ASN A 65 8.09 -0.94 10.89
C ASN A 65 7.44 0.21 11.66
N TYR A 66 8.25 1.02 12.34
CA TYR A 66 7.80 2.22 13.04
C TYR A 66 8.46 3.45 12.44
N PHE A 67 7.65 4.46 12.13
CA PHE A 67 8.11 5.72 11.56
C PHE A 67 7.70 6.87 12.48
N THR A 68 8.66 7.73 12.80
CA THR A 68 8.44 8.95 13.57
C THR A 68 7.85 10.06 12.71
N THR A 69 7.25 11.06 13.33
CA THR A 69 6.79 12.27 12.63
C THR A 69 7.91 12.96 11.87
N ASN A 70 9.13 12.98 12.42
CA ASN A 70 10.28 13.58 11.73
C ASN A 70 10.61 12.81 10.43
N GLN A 71 10.63 11.48 10.47
CA GLN A 71 10.83 10.66 9.27
C GLN A 71 9.70 10.87 8.25
N TYR A 72 8.45 10.97 8.72
CA TYR A 72 7.31 11.27 7.84
C TYR A 72 7.50 12.62 7.13
N ASN A 73 7.83 13.68 7.87
CA ASN A 73 8.02 15.02 7.30
C ASN A 73 9.18 15.04 6.29
N GLN A 74 10.29 14.34 6.59
CA GLN A 74 11.42 14.23 5.67
C GLN A 74 11.05 13.53 4.36
N GLU A 75 10.21 12.48 4.41
CA GLU A 75 9.74 11.81 3.20
C GLU A 75 8.68 12.65 2.46
N GLU A 76 7.83 13.38 3.18
CA GLU A 76 6.86 14.31 2.59
C GLU A 76 7.56 15.40 1.76
N GLU A 77 8.62 16.02 2.29
CA GLU A 77 9.41 17.02 1.56
C GLU A 77 10.02 16.44 0.27
N LYS A 78 10.52 15.20 0.32
CA LYS A 78 11.09 14.52 -0.86
C LYS A 78 10.03 14.19 -1.91
N LEU A 79 8.84 13.76 -1.49
CA LEU A 79 7.79 13.27 -2.38
C LEU A 79 6.87 14.38 -2.91
N THR A 80 6.75 15.51 -2.20
CA THR A 80 5.85 16.61 -2.57
C THR A 80 6.08 17.14 -3.99
N PRO A 81 7.32 17.46 -4.44
CA PRO A 81 7.55 17.92 -5.81
C PRO A 81 7.08 16.90 -6.86
N ARG A 82 7.27 15.60 -6.58
CA ARG A 82 6.81 14.51 -7.45
C ARG A 82 5.29 14.48 -7.55
N PHE A 83 4.58 14.58 -6.43
CA PHE A 83 3.12 14.60 -6.44
C PHE A 83 2.56 15.83 -7.16
N GLN A 84 3.21 16.99 -7.03
CA GLN A 84 2.83 18.20 -7.78
C GLN A 84 3.01 18.04 -9.30
N LEU A 85 4.03 17.30 -9.74
CA LEU A 85 4.27 16.99 -11.16
C LEU A 85 3.45 15.80 -11.69
N SER A 86 2.79 15.06 -10.80
CA SER A 86 2.03 13.87 -11.18
C SER A 86 0.80 14.25 -12.02
N LYS A 87 0.50 13.44 -13.03
CA LYS A 87 -0.66 13.64 -13.92
C LYS A 87 -1.67 12.53 -13.69
N THR A 88 -2.93 12.92 -13.47
CA THR A 88 -4.03 11.96 -13.35
C THR A 88 -4.23 11.21 -14.67
N VAL A 89 -4.12 9.88 -14.63
CA VAL A 89 -4.50 9.02 -15.74
C VAL A 89 -6.01 8.80 -15.69
N LYS A 90 -6.73 9.25 -16.72
CA LYS A 90 -8.20 9.12 -16.76
C LYS A 90 -8.62 7.66 -16.89
N GLY A 91 -9.69 7.28 -16.20
CA GLY A 91 -10.31 5.95 -16.31
C GLY A 91 -9.58 4.84 -15.57
N THR A 92 -8.63 5.14 -14.68
CA THR A 92 -7.91 4.15 -13.87
C THR A 92 -8.83 3.21 -13.09
N LEU A 93 -9.96 3.70 -12.58
CA LEU A 93 -10.96 2.90 -11.88
C LEU A 93 -11.72 1.91 -12.78
N ASN A 94 -11.68 2.10 -14.10
CA ASN A 94 -12.30 1.19 -15.07
C ASN A 94 -11.38 0.03 -15.46
N TYR A 95 -10.11 0.08 -15.07
CA TYR A 95 -9.13 -0.94 -15.39
C TYR A 95 -8.93 -1.86 -14.19
N HIS A 96 -8.95 -3.16 -14.48
CA HIS A 96 -8.63 -4.17 -13.50
C HIS A 96 -7.13 -4.30 -13.26
N CYS A 97 -6.32 -3.93 -14.25
CA CYS A 97 -4.87 -4.03 -14.17
C CYS A 97 -4.23 -2.85 -14.89
N VAL A 98 -3.21 -2.26 -14.28
CA VAL A 98 -2.39 -1.18 -14.84
C VAL A 98 -0.92 -1.55 -14.63
N ILE A 99 -0.19 -1.71 -15.74
CA ILE A 99 1.21 -2.13 -15.78
C ILE A 99 2.00 -1.05 -16.53
N PRO A 100 3.02 -0.43 -15.92
CA PRO A 100 3.94 0.46 -16.64
C PRO A 100 4.65 -0.29 -17.77
N ALA A 101 4.52 0.19 -19.01
CA ALA A 101 5.18 -0.42 -20.17
C ALA A 101 6.42 0.38 -20.58
N THR A 102 6.31 1.71 -20.63
CA THR A 102 7.42 2.63 -20.88
C THR A 102 7.25 3.89 -20.02
N LEU A 103 8.15 4.86 -20.17
CA LEU A 103 8.01 6.18 -19.51
C LEU A 103 6.76 6.95 -19.98
N THR A 104 6.24 6.65 -21.17
CA THR A 104 5.13 7.38 -21.80
C THR A 104 3.87 6.53 -21.95
N THR A 105 3.92 5.24 -21.63
CA THR A 105 2.81 4.30 -21.89
C THR A 105 2.54 3.34 -20.74
N LEU A 106 1.26 3.03 -20.55
CA LEU A 106 0.74 2.02 -19.65
C LEU A 106 0.07 0.91 -20.46
N HIS A 107 0.24 -0.33 -20.02
CA HIS A 107 -0.61 -1.46 -20.40
C HIS A 107 -1.76 -1.58 -19.42
N VAL A 108 -2.99 -1.65 -19.92
CA VAL A 108 -4.18 -1.79 -19.08
C VAL A 108 -5.05 -2.97 -19.53
N LYS A 109 -5.67 -3.65 -18.57
CA LYS A 109 -6.64 -4.73 -18.81
C LYS A 109 -7.96 -4.41 -18.14
N LEU A 110 -9.07 -4.75 -18.81
CA LEU A 110 -10.43 -4.53 -18.28
C LEU A 110 -10.82 -5.56 -17.21
N PHE A 111 -10.21 -6.75 -17.22
CA PHE A 111 -10.38 -7.82 -16.23
C PHE A 111 -9.10 -8.68 -16.15
N SER A 112 -8.91 -9.47 -15.08
CA SER A 112 -7.63 -10.13 -14.78
C SER A 112 -7.11 -11.02 -15.92
N LEU A 113 -8.01 -11.83 -16.49
CA LEU A 113 -7.70 -12.82 -17.53
C LEU A 113 -7.85 -12.26 -18.95
N SER A 114 -7.91 -10.94 -19.12
CA SER A 114 -8.05 -10.37 -20.46
C SER A 114 -6.77 -10.62 -21.28
N GLU A 115 -6.91 -11.35 -22.38
CA GLU A 115 -5.84 -11.52 -23.38
C GLU A 115 -5.57 -10.22 -24.12
N LYS A 116 -6.60 -9.36 -24.24
CA LYS A 116 -6.49 -8.06 -24.88
C LYS A 116 -5.87 -7.05 -23.91
N VAL A 117 -4.68 -6.57 -24.26
CA VAL A 117 -3.99 -5.48 -23.57
C VAL A 117 -4.21 -4.19 -24.34
N THR A 118 -4.71 -3.16 -23.67
CA THR A 118 -4.84 -1.81 -24.25
C THR A 118 -3.64 -0.96 -23.85
N VAL A 119 -3.07 -0.22 -24.81
CA VAL A 119 -1.97 0.71 -24.55
C VAL A 119 -2.53 2.11 -24.35
N VAL A 120 -2.27 2.70 -23.17
CA VAL A 120 -2.66 4.06 -22.82
C VAL A 120 -1.43 4.95 -22.81
N LYS A 121 -1.42 6.02 -23.61
CA LYS A 121 -0.38 7.06 -23.56
C LYS A 121 -0.65 8.02 -22.41
N ILE A 122 0.36 8.25 -21.56
CA ILE A 122 0.29 9.14 -20.40
C ILE A 122 1.04 10.46 -20.60
N MET A 123 1.80 10.58 -21.68
CA MET A 123 2.45 11.81 -22.14
C MET A 123 2.08 12.06 -23.61
N LYS A 124 1.92 13.33 -23.99
CA LYS A 124 1.76 13.75 -25.39
C LYS A 124 3.09 13.65 -26.11
#